data_AF-A0A4Y9T939-F1
#
_entry.id   AF-A0A4Y9T939-F1
#
_cell.length_a   1.000
_cell.length_b   1.000
_cell.length_c   1.000
_cell.angle_alpha   90.00
_cell.angle_beta   90.00
_cell.angle_gamma   90.00
#
_symmetry.space_group_name_H-M   'P 1'
#
loop_
_entity.id
_entity.type
_entity.pdbx_description
1 polymer ?
#
loop_
_entity_poly.entity_id
_entity_poly.type
_entity_poly.pdbx_seq_one_letter_code
_entity_poly.pdbx_strand_id
1 'polypeptide(L)'
;MTATVDIPGADASSHGIIYRDDLLPGKRHFECEKIRGTLDTGTCANRWLGAKKDREAVRFMACRGCVVGEIHATGVDPLQALRVTGERTMVGSPDEGRRCTRCGRGGSRIVGGTLCVSCWNREREFIKKCNAKGKPPVTFVPLMDRQVGIMVDGHPTWMRVQGTQNDREPISRTIRQREGARFHSQHPGIPTWNEEAQRFEYRDRADPAKVLLSVEYGDAIDHLAVPADGLRLGEIPATPKLPTQMHGVYFVAELLSDSDAKDIDHPGPAWKPTSFVCNNCQVAQVQARIFASNVECRCQACGANSK
;
A
#
# COMPACT_ATOMS: atom_id res chain seq x y z
N MET A 1 -5.71 -54.48 -17.58
CA MET A 1 -6.12 -53.09 -17.29
C MET A 1 -6.07 -52.91 -15.78
N THR A 2 -4.94 -52.44 -15.28
CA THR A 2 -4.73 -52.14 -13.86
C THR A 2 -4.08 -50.77 -13.84
N ALA A 3 -4.90 -49.75 -13.61
CA ALA A 3 -4.45 -48.37 -13.51
C ALA A 3 -3.70 -48.19 -12.19
N THR A 4 -2.38 -48.16 -12.27
CA THR A 4 -1.51 -47.61 -11.24
C THR A 4 -1.71 -46.10 -11.23
N VAL A 5 -2.36 -45.59 -10.18
CA VAL A 5 -2.39 -44.14 -9.91
C VAL A 5 -1.04 -43.80 -9.29
N ASP A 6 -0.16 -43.23 -10.11
CA ASP A 6 1.06 -42.58 -9.65
C ASP A 6 0.69 -41.49 -8.65
N ILE A 7 1.12 -41.67 -7.39
CA ILE A 7 1.05 -40.62 -6.38
C ILE A 7 2.15 -39.60 -6.74
N PRO A 8 1.82 -38.33 -7.03
CA PRO A 8 2.83 -37.36 -7.44
C PRO A 8 3.85 -37.15 -6.33
N GLY A 9 5.11 -37.45 -6.64
CA GLY A 9 6.25 -37.13 -5.80
C GLY A 9 6.43 -35.63 -5.63
N ALA A 10 6.87 -35.25 -4.43
CA ALA A 10 7.42 -33.94 -4.07
C ALA A 10 6.55 -32.72 -4.46
N ASP A 11 5.48 -32.49 -3.70
CA ASP A 11 4.79 -31.19 -3.64
C ASP A 11 5.74 -30.12 -3.07
N ALA A 12 6.59 -29.57 -3.93
CA ALA A 12 7.18 -28.25 -3.72
C ALA A 12 6.04 -27.23 -3.77
N SER A 13 5.44 -26.96 -2.62
CA SER A 13 4.39 -25.95 -2.51
C SER A 13 4.90 -24.59 -3.02
N SER A 14 3.98 -23.78 -3.53
CA SER A 14 4.10 -22.41 -4.08
C SER A 14 4.92 -21.39 -3.24
N HIS A 15 5.44 -21.79 -2.08
CA HIS A 15 6.15 -20.99 -1.09
C HIS A 15 7.59 -21.48 -0.83
N GLY A 16 8.11 -22.44 -1.60
CA GLY A 16 9.48 -22.95 -1.44
C GLY A 16 9.71 -23.81 -0.20
N ILE A 17 8.64 -24.31 0.44
CA ILE A 17 8.72 -25.15 1.64
C ILE A 17 8.95 -26.59 1.23
N ILE A 18 10.01 -27.19 1.76
CA ILE A 18 10.30 -28.62 1.64
C ILE A 18 9.67 -29.35 2.83
N TYR A 19 8.69 -30.18 2.55
CA TYR A 19 8.05 -31.02 3.55
C TYR A 19 8.79 -32.35 3.73
N ARG A 20 8.83 -32.80 4.98
CA ARG A 20 9.46 -34.03 5.43
C ARG A 20 8.44 -34.89 6.15
N ASP A 21 8.05 -35.98 5.50
CA ASP A 21 7.10 -36.95 6.03
C ASP A 21 7.84 -38.15 6.70
N ASP A 22 9.18 -38.15 6.66
CA ASP A 22 10.05 -39.20 7.16
C ASP A 22 10.43 -39.08 8.65
N LEU A 23 10.17 -37.92 9.27
CA LEU A 23 10.62 -37.64 10.65
C LEU A 23 9.76 -38.36 11.71
N LEU A 24 8.43 -38.38 11.57
CA LEU A 24 7.52 -39.16 12.42
C LEU A 24 6.33 -39.66 11.60
N PRO A 25 5.92 -40.93 11.76
CA PRO A 25 4.74 -41.48 11.09
C PRO A 25 3.47 -40.66 11.37
N GLY A 26 2.73 -40.32 10.32
CA GLY A 26 1.46 -39.59 10.43
C GLY A 26 1.59 -38.09 10.68
N LYS A 27 2.80 -37.52 10.68
CA LYS A 27 3.04 -36.09 10.85
C LYS A 27 3.95 -35.53 9.76
N ARG A 28 3.47 -34.47 9.11
CA ARG A 28 4.20 -33.73 8.10
C ARG A 28 5.01 -32.61 8.76
N HIS A 29 6.32 -32.62 8.57
CA HIS A 29 7.25 -31.65 9.15
C HIS A 29 7.84 -30.73 8.10
N PHE A 30 8.35 -29.58 8.52
CA PHE A 30 9.13 -28.68 7.68
C PHE A 30 10.02 -27.80 8.55
N GLU A 31 11.04 -27.21 7.92
CA GLU A 31 11.90 -26.22 8.56
C GLU A 31 11.29 -24.82 8.42
N CYS A 32 10.97 -24.17 9.54
CA CYS A 32 10.42 -22.81 9.53
C CYS A 32 11.54 -21.79 9.77
N GLU A 33 11.85 -21.02 8.73
CA GLU A 33 12.87 -19.98 8.78
C GLU A 33 12.56 -18.86 9.80
N LYS A 34 11.27 -18.51 9.98
CA LYS A 34 10.85 -17.42 10.89
C LYS A 34 11.15 -17.69 12.35
N ILE A 35 11.11 -18.96 12.76
CA ILE A 35 11.43 -19.37 14.14
C ILE A 35 12.71 -20.21 14.23
N ARG A 36 13.39 -20.42 13.08
CA ARG A 36 14.63 -21.20 12.93
C ARG A 36 14.53 -22.57 13.60
N GLY A 37 13.50 -23.32 13.25
CA GLY A 37 13.28 -24.65 13.83
C GLY A 37 12.37 -25.53 12.99
N THR A 38 12.50 -26.84 13.19
CA THR A 38 11.64 -27.85 12.56
C THR A 38 10.36 -28.02 13.36
N LEU A 39 9.21 -27.98 12.69
CA LEU A 39 7.91 -28.21 13.31
C LEU A 39 6.99 -28.99 12.39
N ASP A 40 6.01 -29.66 12.99
CA ASP A 40 4.90 -30.23 12.25
C ASP A 40 3.87 -29.14 11.86
N THR A 41 3.11 -29.42 10.80
CA THR A 41 2.07 -28.51 10.29
C THR A 41 1.02 -28.14 11.35
N GLY A 42 0.62 -29.08 12.20
CA GLY A 42 -0.34 -28.84 13.29
C GLY A 42 0.21 -27.88 14.35
N THR A 43 1.48 -28.03 14.71
CA THR A 43 2.17 -27.08 15.60
C THR A 43 2.27 -25.69 14.96
N CYS A 44 2.52 -25.59 13.66
CA CYS A 44 2.55 -24.31 12.95
C CYS A 44 1.19 -23.60 13.00
N ALA A 45 0.13 -24.34 12.69
CA ALA A 45 -1.26 -23.89 12.75
C ALA A 45 -1.63 -23.32 14.12
N ASN A 46 -1.30 -24.07 15.18
CA ASN A 46 -1.60 -23.66 16.55
C ASN A 46 -0.86 -22.39 16.98
N ARG A 47 0.39 -22.21 16.52
CA ARG A 47 1.15 -20.98 16.79
C ARG A 47 0.55 -19.77 16.07
N TRP A 48 0.06 -19.94 14.85
CA TRP A 48 -0.65 -18.90 14.11
C TRP A 48 -1.99 -18.54 14.78
N LEU A 49 -2.79 -19.53 15.18
CA LEU A 49 -4.03 -19.33 15.93
C LEU A 49 -3.78 -18.63 17.27
N GLY A 50 -2.72 -19.02 17.99
CA GLY A 50 -2.28 -18.36 19.21
C GLY A 50 -1.92 -16.89 18.99
N ALA A 51 -1.25 -16.58 17.87
CA ALA A 51 -0.92 -15.22 17.46
C ALA A 51 -2.15 -14.35 17.16
N LYS A 52 -3.24 -14.97 16.68
CA LYS A 52 -4.53 -14.31 16.39
C LYS A 52 -5.33 -14.05 17.67
N LYS A 53 -5.33 -15.02 18.60
CA LYS A 53 -6.10 -14.97 19.85
C LYS A 53 -5.49 -14.03 20.89
N ASP A 54 -4.16 -13.97 20.96
CA ASP A 54 -3.45 -13.16 21.95
C ASP A 54 -2.37 -12.29 21.28
N ARG A 55 -2.69 -11.01 21.13
CA ARG A 55 -1.82 -10.00 20.49
C ARG A 55 -0.73 -9.45 21.41
N GLU A 56 -0.70 -9.82 22.69
CA GLU A 56 0.36 -9.41 23.63
C GLU A 56 1.35 -10.56 23.90
N ALA A 57 1.00 -11.81 23.57
CA ALA A 57 1.90 -12.95 23.64
C ALA A 57 3.10 -12.81 22.69
N VAL A 58 4.23 -12.36 23.24
CA VAL A 58 5.52 -12.18 22.54
C VAL A 58 5.99 -13.48 21.87
N ARG A 59 5.73 -14.64 22.49
CA ARG A 59 6.11 -15.96 21.96
C ARG A 59 5.51 -16.32 20.60
N PHE A 60 4.43 -15.64 20.17
CA PHE A 60 3.77 -15.84 18.88
C PHE A 60 3.99 -14.70 17.89
N MET A 61 4.83 -13.70 18.24
CA MET A 61 5.03 -12.51 17.43
C MET A 61 5.49 -12.82 16.00
N ALA A 62 6.43 -13.77 15.84
CA ALA A 62 6.94 -14.21 14.54
C ALA A 62 5.89 -14.92 13.66
N CYS A 63 4.80 -15.40 14.26
CA CYS A 63 3.74 -16.15 13.59
C CYS A 63 2.55 -15.26 13.19
N ARG A 64 2.54 -13.98 13.56
CA ARG A 64 1.47 -13.03 13.22
C ARG A 64 1.44 -12.76 11.72
N GLY A 65 0.27 -12.97 11.10
CA GLY A 65 0.08 -12.77 9.66
C GLY A 65 0.97 -13.68 8.79
N CYS A 66 1.40 -14.82 9.33
CA CYS A 66 2.22 -15.77 8.57
C CYS A 66 1.33 -16.61 7.65
N VAL A 67 1.51 -16.45 6.33
CA VAL A 67 0.76 -17.18 5.29
C VAL A 67 0.86 -18.70 5.48
N VAL A 68 2.06 -19.24 5.72
CA VAL A 68 2.27 -20.68 5.95
C VAL A 68 1.46 -21.22 7.13
N GLY A 69 1.42 -20.46 8.24
CA GLY A 69 0.68 -20.85 9.43
C GLY A 69 -0.84 -20.78 9.23
N GLU A 70 -1.31 -19.88 8.38
CA GLU A 70 -2.72 -19.82 7.97
C GLU A 70 -3.10 -21.02 7.12
N ILE A 71 -2.28 -21.37 6.12
CA ILE A 71 -2.47 -22.56 5.28
C ILE A 71 -2.60 -23.81 6.15
N HIS A 72 -1.69 -23.99 7.09
CA HIS A 72 -1.72 -25.16 7.98
C HIS A 72 -2.93 -25.14 8.94
N ALA A 73 -3.46 -23.97 9.28
CA ALA A 73 -4.62 -23.84 10.18
C ALA A 73 -5.97 -24.00 9.48
N THR A 74 -6.08 -23.56 8.23
CA THR A 74 -7.35 -23.53 7.49
C THR A 74 -7.43 -24.63 6.42
N GLY A 75 -6.30 -25.24 6.05
CA GLY A 75 -6.21 -26.19 4.94
C GLY A 75 -6.40 -25.55 3.56
N VAL A 76 -6.60 -24.24 3.51
CA VAL A 76 -6.76 -23.47 2.28
C VAL A 76 -5.43 -22.81 1.99
N ASP A 77 -4.79 -23.17 0.87
CA ASP A 77 -3.71 -22.35 0.32
C ASP A 77 -4.34 -21.06 -0.25
N PRO A 78 -4.14 -19.89 0.39
CA PRO A 78 -4.66 -18.64 -0.14
C PRO A 78 -4.18 -18.45 -1.58
N LEU A 79 -2.96 -18.88 -1.93
CA LEU A 79 -2.40 -18.78 -3.27
C LEU A 79 -2.96 -19.80 -4.28
N GLN A 80 -3.53 -20.93 -3.85
CA GLN A 80 -4.10 -21.93 -4.76
C GLN A 80 -5.56 -21.62 -5.08
N ALA A 81 -6.34 -21.15 -4.09
CA ALA A 81 -7.65 -20.56 -4.32
C ALA A 81 -7.58 -19.31 -5.22
N LEU A 82 -6.41 -18.63 -5.22
CA LEU A 82 -6.13 -17.44 -6.01
C LEU A 82 -5.83 -17.65 -7.50
N ARG A 83 -5.41 -18.86 -7.90
CA ARG A 83 -5.07 -19.16 -9.29
C ARG A 83 -6.29 -19.36 -10.19
N VAL A 84 -7.45 -19.67 -9.60
CA VAL A 84 -8.67 -19.99 -10.34
C VAL A 84 -9.52 -18.74 -10.65
N THR A 85 -9.38 -17.65 -9.88
CA THR A 85 -10.27 -16.47 -10.02
C THR A 85 -9.58 -15.10 -10.11
N GLY A 86 -8.25 -15.02 -9.98
CA GLY A 86 -7.52 -13.76 -10.18
C GLY A 86 -7.73 -12.66 -9.11
N GLU A 87 -8.47 -12.94 -8.03
CA GLU A 87 -8.75 -11.97 -6.96
C GLU A 87 -7.91 -12.22 -5.70
N ARG A 88 -6.75 -11.56 -5.58
CA ARG A 88 -5.87 -11.54 -4.38
C ARG A 88 -6.63 -11.34 -3.05
N THR A 89 -6.71 -12.39 -2.23
CA THR A 89 -7.22 -12.35 -0.85
C THR A 89 -6.23 -11.63 0.04
N MET A 90 -6.68 -10.55 0.67
CA MET A 90 -5.89 -9.70 1.57
C MET A 90 -5.60 -10.45 2.87
N VAL A 91 -4.32 -10.70 3.17
CA VAL A 91 -3.86 -11.46 4.36
C VAL A 91 -3.74 -10.56 5.60
N GLY A 92 -4.08 -9.28 5.49
CA GLY A 92 -4.05 -8.32 6.59
C GLY A 92 -4.71 -6.99 6.25
N SER A 93 -4.95 -6.17 7.27
CA SER A 93 -5.44 -4.80 7.07
C SER A 93 -4.37 -3.96 6.35
N PRO A 94 -4.67 -3.35 5.19
CA PRO A 94 -3.70 -2.55 4.42
C PRO A 94 -3.08 -1.41 5.24
N ASP A 95 -3.80 -0.92 6.24
CA ASP A 95 -3.27 -0.11 7.32
C ASP A 95 -3.87 -0.52 8.68
N GLU A 96 -3.08 -0.47 9.74
CA GLU A 96 -3.51 -0.92 11.08
C GLU A 96 -4.21 0.18 11.89
N GLY A 97 -4.45 1.36 11.30
CA GLY A 97 -5.09 2.51 11.97
C GLY A 97 -4.26 3.15 13.09
N ARG A 98 -3.12 2.56 13.46
CA ARG A 98 -2.29 2.95 14.61
C ARG A 98 -1.09 3.85 14.26
N ARG A 99 -0.94 4.22 12.99
CA ARG A 99 0.14 5.07 12.48
C ARG A 99 -0.40 6.43 12.06
N CYS A 100 0.42 7.47 12.15
CA CYS A 100 0.11 8.75 11.52
C CYS A 100 0.21 8.60 10.00
N THR A 101 -0.83 8.97 9.23
CA THR A 101 -0.78 8.95 7.76
C THR A 101 0.30 9.90 7.21
N ARG A 102 0.56 10.99 7.92
CA ARG A 102 1.48 12.05 7.48
C ARG A 102 2.94 11.77 7.78
N CYS A 103 3.28 11.28 8.97
CA CYS A 103 4.67 11.03 9.38
C CYS A 103 5.02 9.54 9.53
N GLY A 104 4.06 8.63 9.39
CA GLY A 104 4.25 7.17 9.44
C GLY A 104 4.53 6.61 10.84
N ARG A 105 4.80 7.47 11.84
CA ARG A 105 5.10 7.03 13.22
C ARG A 105 3.89 6.35 13.86
N GLY A 106 4.13 5.22 14.50
CA GLY A 106 3.20 4.61 15.45
C GLY A 106 3.13 5.46 16.72
N GLY A 107 1.95 5.61 17.30
CA GLY A 107 1.75 6.35 18.53
C GLY A 107 0.50 5.87 19.27
N SER A 108 0.45 6.14 20.58
CA SER A 108 -0.68 5.74 21.43
C SER A 108 -1.99 6.47 21.09
N ARG A 109 -1.90 7.67 20.49
CA ARG A 109 -3.06 8.47 20.11
C ARG A 109 -2.98 8.97 18.66
N ILE A 110 -3.98 8.57 17.86
CA ILE A 110 -4.23 9.07 16.52
C ILE A 110 -5.49 9.95 16.56
N VAL A 111 -5.32 11.24 16.27
CA VAL A 111 -6.38 12.25 16.23
C VAL A 111 -7.17 12.11 14.92
N GLY A 112 -8.49 12.03 15.03
CA GLY A 112 -9.39 11.88 13.87
C GLY A 112 -9.10 10.65 13.02
N GLY A 113 -8.54 9.59 13.62
CA GLY A 113 -8.14 8.38 12.90
C GLY A 113 -7.08 8.59 11.82
N THR A 114 -6.40 9.74 11.76
CA THR A 114 -5.50 10.12 10.65
C THR A 114 -4.11 10.55 11.13
N LEU A 115 -4.03 11.55 12.02
CA LEU A 115 -2.77 12.20 12.38
C LEU A 115 -2.33 11.87 13.80
N CYS A 116 -1.02 11.80 14.07
CA CYS A 116 -0.55 11.83 15.46
C CYS A 116 -0.71 13.24 16.06
N VAL A 117 -0.70 13.32 17.39
CA VAL A 117 -0.83 14.60 18.13
C VAL A 117 0.17 15.65 17.67
N SER A 118 1.41 15.25 17.36
CA SER A 118 2.44 16.19 16.87
C SER A 118 2.10 16.78 15.50
N CYS A 119 1.74 15.96 14.52
CA CYS A 119 1.33 16.43 13.19
C CYS A 119 0.05 17.27 13.24
N TRP A 120 -0.91 16.88 14.08
CA TRP A 120 -2.14 17.64 14.30
C TRP A 120 -1.85 19.02 14.92
N ASN A 121 -1.00 19.08 15.95
CA ASN A 121 -0.59 20.36 16.55
C ASN A 121 0.12 21.25 15.54
N ARG A 122 1.05 20.72 14.76
CA ARG A 122 1.77 21.48 13.73
C ARG A 122 0.83 22.08 12.68
N GLU A 123 -0.19 21.32 12.27
CA GLU A 123 -1.22 21.82 11.36
C GLU A 123 -2.01 22.98 11.98
N ARG A 124 -2.39 22.84 13.26
CA ARG A 124 -3.09 23.90 13.99
C ARG A 124 -2.22 25.14 14.18
N GLU A 125 -0.93 24.99 14.43
CA GLU A 125 0.02 26.12 14.49
C GLU A 125 0.07 26.87 13.16
N PHE A 126 0.11 26.14 12.04
CA PHE A 126 0.08 26.75 10.70
C PHE A 126 -1.22 27.51 10.42
N ILE A 127 -2.37 26.90 10.72
CA ILE A 127 -3.69 27.54 10.56
C ILE A 127 -3.78 28.80 11.43
N LYS A 128 -3.27 28.75 12.67
CA LYS A 128 -3.23 29.90 13.58
C LYS A 128 -2.12 30.90 13.26
N LYS A 129 -1.24 30.59 12.30
CA LYS A 129 -0.03 31.35 11.96
C LYS A 129 0.90 31.60 13.16
N CYS A 130 0.84 30.74 14.17
CA CYS A 130 1.50 30.94 15.44
C CYS A 130 1.86 29.59 16.09
N ASN A 131 3.15 29.37 16.36
CA ASN A 131 3.66 28.19 17.03
C ASN A 131 3.55 28.30 18.56
N ALA A 132 3.87 27.22 19.27
CA ALA A 132 3.87 27.20 20.73
C ALA A 132 4.76 28.27 21.42
N LYS A 133 5.67 28.91 20.70
CA LYS A 133 6.54 29.99 21.17
C LYS A 133 6.10 31.39 20.73
N GLY A 134 4.89 31.53 20.17
CA GLY A 134 4.37 32.82 19.70
C GLY A 134 4.93 33.29 18.34
N LYS A 135 5.65 32.43 17.60
CA LYS A 135 6.31 32.80 16.33
C LYS A 135 5.63 32.12 15.12
N PRO A 136 5.71 32.70 13.91
CA PRO A 136 5.22 32.04 12.70
C PRO A 136 5.90 30.67 12.46
N PRO A 137 5.14 29.63 12.07
CA PRO A 137 5.69 28.30 11.81
C PRO A 137 6.34 28.22 10.42
N VAL A 138 7.60 28.65 10.31
CA VAL A 138 8.34 28.77 9.03
C VAL A 138 8.73 27.44 8.38
N THR A 139 8.81 26.34 9.14
CA THR A 139 9.20 25.02 8.61
C THR A 139 8.02 24.15 8.20
N PHE A 140 6.79 24.66 8.31
CA PHE A 140 5.61 23.91 7.97
C PHE A 140 5.43 23.88 6.45
N VAL A 141 5.39 22.67 5.88
CA VAL A 141 5.04 22.48 4.46
C VAL A 141 3.54 22.77 4.29
N PRO A 142 3.14 23.72 3.42
CA PRO A 142 1.73 24.05 3.22
C PRO A 142 0.90 22.82 2.85
N LEU A 143 -0.33 22.80 3.34
CA LEU A 143 -1.28 21.76 2.98
C LEU A 143 -1.69 21.93 1.53
N MET A 144 -1.70 20.84 0.78
CA MET A 144 -2.14 20.81 -0.61
C MET A 144 -3.13 19.67 -0.81
N ASP A 145 -4.07 19.90 -1.73
CA ASP A 145 -4.97 18.86 -2.18
C ASP A 145 -4.27 17.96 -3.18
N ARG A 146 -4.35 16.66 -2.95
CA ARG A 146 -3.76 15.65 -3.82
C ARG A 146 -4.86 14.73 -4.35
N GLN A 147 -4.51 13.96 -5.38
CA GLN A 147 -5.41 12.94 -5.91
C GLN A 147 -4.75 11.58 -5.88
N VAL A 148 -5.55 10.53 -5.75
CA VAL A 148 -5.10 9.14 -5.88
C VAL A 148 -6.02 8.40 -6.85
N GLY A 149 -5.44 7.61 -7.75
CA GLY A 149 -6.21 6.76 -8.66
C GLY A 149 -6.75 5.55 -7.93
N ILE A 150 -8.06 5.34 -8.00
CA ILE A 150 -8.77 4.20 -7.40
C ILE A 150 -9.72 3.56 -8.41
N MET A 151 -9.99 2.27 -8.24
CA MET A 151 -11.04 1.56 -8.96
C MET A 151 -12.35 1.69 -8.19
N VAL A 152 -13.41 2.14 -8.86
CA VAL A 152 -14.78 2.18 -8.35
C VAL A 152 -15.65 1.40 -9.34
N ASP A 153 -16.33 0.34 -8.87
CA ASP A 153 -17.17 -0.53 -9.71
C ASP A 153 -16.47 -1.05 -10.99
N GLY A 154 -15.16 -1.31 -10.91
CA GLY A 154 -14.35 -1.78 -12.03
C GLY A 154 -13.84 -0.69 -12.97
N HIS A 155 -14.21 0.58 -12.74
CA HIS A 155 -13.77 1.73 -13.54
C HIS A 155 -12.68 2.55 -12.84
N PRO A 156 -11.65 3.03 -13.56
CA PRO A 156 -10.66 3.94 -13.00
C PRO A 156 -11.29 5.30 -12.68
N THR A 157 -10.97 5.85 -11.53
CA THR A 157 -11.48 7.13 -11.02
C THR A 157 -10.42 7.76 -10.12
N TRP A 158 -10.42 9.08 -9.96
CA TRP A 158 -9.48 9.75 -9.06
C TRP A 158 -10.19 10.25 -7.82
N MET A 159 -9.68 9.93 -6.64
CA MET A 159 -10.19 10.49 -5.40
C MET A 159 -9.43 11.75 -5.04
N ARG A 160 -10.13 12.84 -4.72
CA ARG A 160 -9.56 14.04 -4.10
C ARG A 160 -9.30 13.78 -2.62
N VAL A 161 -8.07 14.01 -2.17
CA VAL A 161 -7.71 13.99 -0.75
C VAL A 161 -7.20 15.35 -0.33
N GLN A 162 -8.01 16.04 0.46
CA GLN A 162 -7.76 17.42 0.85
C GLN A 162 -6.75 17.55 1.97
N GLY A 163 -5.99 18.64 1.99
CA GLY A 163 -5.23 19.05 3.16
C GLY A 163 -4.08 18.11 3.54
N THR A 164 -3.28 17.67 2.57
CA THR A 164 -2.16 16.74 2.77
C THR A 164 -0.81 17.45 2.72
N GLN A 165 0.17 16.99 3.48
CA GLN A 165 1.53 17.56 3.42
C GLN A 165 2.45 16.85 2.42
N ASN A 166 2.12 15.62 2.05
CA ASN A 166 2.98 14.78 1.25
C ASN A 166 2.23 13.70 0.49
N ASP A 167 2.94 12.98 -0.38
CA ASP A 167 2.36 12.01 -1.32
C ASP A 167 2.00 10.66 -0.67
N ARG A 168 2.57 10.33 0.49
CA ARG A 168 2.16 9.17 1.29
C ARG A 168 0.80 9.33 1.94
N GLU A 169 0.56 10.51 2.53
CA GLU A 169 -0.64 10.82 3.29
C GLU A 169 -1.96 10.54 2.55
N PRO A 170 -2.15 10.95 1.28
CA PRO A 170 -3.41 10.71 0.58
C PRO A 170 -3.70 9.22 0.42
N ILE A 171 -2.69 8.40 0.11
CA ILE A 171 -2.88 6.95 -0.04
C ILE A 171 -3.31 6.31 1.28
N SER A 172 -2.62 6.61 2.39
CA SER A 172 -3.00 6.06 3.70
C SER A 172 -4.40 6.49 4.14
N ARG A 173 -4.80 7.73 3.81
CA ARG A 173 -6.15 8.23 4.09
C ARG A 173 -7.20 7.52 3.25
N THR A 174 -6.95 7.33 1.97
CA THR A 174 -7.85 6.58 1.08
C THR A 174 -8.04 5.14 1.54
N ILE A 175 -6.97 4.45 1.95
CA ILE A 175 -7.05 3.11 2.55
C ILE A 175 -8.00 3.08 3.76
N ARG A 176 -7.93 4.10 4.62
CA ARG A 176 -8.77 4.16 5.83
C ARG A 176 -10.21 4.55 5.55
N GLN A 177 -10.42 5.42 4.56
CA GLN A 177 -11.74 5.97 4.23
C GLN A 177 -12.53 5.05 3.30
N ARG A 178 -11.84 4.23 2.50
CA ARG A 178 -12.45 3.26 1.58
C ARG A 178 -11.82 1.89 1.76
N GLU A 179 -12.45 1.10 2.62
CA GLU A 179 -12.09 -0.30 2.80
C GLU A 179 -12.19 -1.03 1.46
N GLY A 180 -11.17 -1.83 1.12
CA GLY A 180 -11.12 -2.56 -0.15
C GLY A 180 -10.78 -1.72 -1.38
N ALA A 181 -10.45 -0.43 -1.25
CA ALA A 181 -10.02 0.38 -2.38
C ALA A 181 -8.82 -0.24 -3.10
N ARG A 182 -8.97 -0.46 -4.41
CA ARG A 182 -7.88 -0.81 -5.32
C ARG A 182 -7.37 0.45 -6.00
N PHE A 183 -6.07 0.60 -6.06
CA PHE A 183 -5.40 1.74 -6.68
C PHE A 183 -4.99 1.44 -8.13
N HIS A 184 -4.88 2.50 -8.93
CA HIS A 184 -4.29 2.44 -10.26
C HIS A 184 -3.33 3.61 -10.51
N SER A 185 -2.40 3.44 -11.43
CA SER A 185 -1.41 4.46 -11.82
C SER A 185 -1.78 5.21 -13.11
N GLN A 186 -2.98 5.01 -13.64
CA GLN A 186 -3.41 5.65 -14.88
C GLN A 186 -3.44 7.18 -14.78
N HIS A 187 -3.00 7.83 -15.85
CA HIS A 187 -3.24 9.25 -16.09
C HIS A 187 -4.58 9.45 -16.82
N PRO A 188 -5.34 10.50 -16.45
CA PRO A 188 -6.60 10.84 -17.14
C PRO A 188 -6.46 10.99 -18.65
N GLY A 189 -5.37 11.63 -19.09
CA GLY A 189 -5.09 11.90 -20.49
C GLY A 189 -3.60 11.91 -20.78
N ILE A 190 -3.24 12.53 -21.91
CA ILE A 190 -1.86 12.75 -22.33
C ILE A 190 -1.44 14.14 -21.85
N PRO A 191 -0.40 14.27 -21.01
CA PRO A 191 0.19 15.58 -20.68
C PRO A 191 0.71 16.25 -21.96
N THR A 192 0.27 17.46 -22.24
CA THR A 192 0.70 18.23 -23.42
C THR A 192 0.96 19.67 -23.02
N TRP A 193 2.02 20.25 -23.59
CA TRP A 193 2.34 21.67 -23.42
C TRP A 193 1.43 22.52 -24.30
N ASN A 194 0.74 23.49 -23.69
CA ASN A 194 -0.04 24.49 -24.39
C ASN A 194 0.77 25.80 -24.43
N GLU A 195 1.24 26.15 -25.63
CA GLU A 195 2.08 27.33 -25.85
C GLU A 195 1.34 28.64 -25.57
N GLU A 196 0.08 28.77 -25.99
CA GLU A 196 -0.70 29.99 -25.80
C GLU A 196 -0.98 30.25 -24.31
N ALA A 197 -1.30 29.19 -23.58
CA ALA A 197 -1.60 29.25 -22.16
C ALA A 197 -0.38 29.17 -21.24
N GLN A 198 0.82 28.91 -21.79
CA GLN A 198 2.08 28.69 -21.07
C GLN A 198 1.93 27.71 -19.89
N ARG A 199 1.25 26.58 -20.12
CA ARG A 199 1.02 25.56 -19.10
C ARG A 199 0.87 24.17 -19.70
N PHE A 200 1.12 23.16 -18.87
CA PHE A 200 0.73 21.79 -19.19
C PHE A 200 -0.76 21.55 -18.94
N GLU A 201 -1.41 20.81 -19.84
CA GLU A 201 -2.79 20.37 -19.71
C GLU A 201 -2.94 18.92 -20.18
N TYR A 202 -4.01 18.25 -19.74
CA TYR A 202 -4.37 16.94 -20.27
C TYR A 202 -5.14 17.07 -21.58
N ARG A 203 -4.66 16.35 -22.60
CA ARG A 203 -5.39 16.08 -23.85
C ARG A 203 -6.01 14.70 -23.83
N ASP A 204 -7.14 14.55 -24.52
CA ASP A 204 -7.77 13.25 -24.66
C ASP A 204 -6.87 12.27 -25.44
N ARG A 205 -6.95 10.99 -25.08
CA ARG A 205 -6.09 9.95 -25.69
C ARG A 205 -6.53 9.59 -27.11
N ALA A 206 -7.84 9.65 -27.38
CA ALA A 206 -8.41 9.28 -28.68
C ALA A 206 -8.42 10.48 -29.64
N ASP A 207 -8.62 11.68 -29.12
CA ASP A 207 -8.69 12.92 -29.89
C ASP A 207 -7.87 14.06 -29.24
N PRO A 208 -6.61 14.25 -29.66
CA PRO A 208 -5.74 15.30 -29.11
C PRO A 208 -6.26 16.73 -29.29
N ALA A 209 -7.25 16.98 -30.16
CA ALA A 209 -7.88 18.28 -30.29
C ALA A 209 -8.75 18.63 -29.06
N LYS A 210 -9.13 17.62 -28.26
CA LYS A 210 -9.90 17.79 -27.04
C LYS A 210 -9.00 17.94 -25.82
N VAL A 211 -9.41 18.81 -24.91
CA VAL A 211 -8.85 18.95 -23.56
C VAL A 211 -9.71 18.20 -22.56
N LEU A 212 -9.11 17.79 -21.44
CA LEU A 212 -9.85 17.20 -20.33
C LEU A 212 -10.25 18.27 -19.31
N LEU A 213 -11.52 18.31 -18.92
CA LEU A 213 -11.99 19.05 -17.75
C LEU A 213 -12.21 18.10 -16.58
N SER A 214 -11.83 18.52 -15.37
CA SER A 214 -12.11 17.77 -14.15
C SER A 214 -13.50 18.08 -13.64
N VAL A 215 -14.31 17.05 -13.41
CA VAL A 215 -15.63 17.17 -12.77
C VAL A 215 -15.58 16.45 -11.43
N GLU A 216 -15.96 17.15 -10.36
CA GLU A 216 -15.96 16.60 -9.01
C GLU A 216 -17.39 16.18 -8.61
N TYR A 217 -17.53 14.92 -8.20
CA TYR A 217 -18.73 14.35 -7.61
C TYR A 217 -18.41 13.89 -6.19
N GLY A 218 -18.64 14.75 -5.20
CA GLY A 218 -18.26 14.48 -3.82
C GLY A 218 -16.73 14.45 -3.66
N ASP A 219 -16.17 13.29 -3.29
CA ASP A 219 -14.72 13.05 -3.17
C ASP A 219 -14.11 12.39 -4.42
N ALA A 220 -14.93 12.03 -5.41
CA ALA A 220 -14.49 11.47 -6.68
C ALA A 220 -14.32 12.58 -7.74
N ILE A 221 -13.34 12.39 -8.61
CA ILE A 221 -13.00 13.22 -9.75
C ILE A 221 -13.10 12.33 -10.99
N ASP A 222 -13.88 12.80 -11.96
CA ASP A 222 -13.93 12.27 -13.31
C ASP A 222 -13.38 13.31 -14.30
N HIS A 223 -13.05 12.85 -15.51
CA HIS A 223 -12.49 13.70 -16.56
C HIS A 223 -13.28 13.60 -17.86
N LEU A 224 -13.78 14.74 -18.32
CA LEU A 224 -14.58 14.83 -19.54
C LEU A 224 -13.76 15.46 -20.66
N ALA A 225 -13.72 14.80 -21.82
CA ALA A 225 -13.10 15.34 -23.03
C ALA A 225 -14.04 16.35 -23.70
N VAL A 226 -13.55 17.58 -23.90
CA VAL A 226 -14.29 18.66 -24.56
C VAL A 226 -13.42 19.31 -25.65
N PRO A 227 -14.02 19.84 -26.74
CA PRO A 227 -13.27 20.58 -27.75
C PRO A 227 -12.52 21.77 -27.12
N ALA A 228 -11.24 21.93 -27.46
CA ALA A 228 -10.40 22.98 -26.87
C ALA A 228 -10.87 24.40 -27.25
N ASP A 229 -11.42 24.55 -28.46
CA ASP A 229 -12.02 25.79 -28.99
C ASP A 229 -13.42 26.06 -28.43
N GLY A 230 -14.03 25.07 -27.76
CA GLY A 230 -15.37 25.14 -27.19
C GLY A 230 -15.43 25.44 -25.69
N LEU A 231 -14.30 25.79 -25.05
CA LEU A 231 -14.25 26.07 -23.62
C LEU A 231 -15.05 27.33 -23.27
N ARG A 232 -15.87 27.23 -22.22
CA ARG A 232 -16.61 28.38 -21.69
C ARG A 232 -15.69 29.25 -20.84
N LEU A 233 -16.07 30.52 -20.68
CA LEU A 233 -15.33 31.45 -19.84
C LEU A 233 -15.21 30.90 -18.41
N GLY A 234 -13.97 30.74 -17.93
CA GLY A 234 -13.66 30.20 -16.60
C GLY A 234 -13.47 28.68 -16.55
N GLU A 235 -13.73 27.95 -17.63
CA GLU A 235 -13.36 26.53 -17.72
C GLU A 235 -11.85 26.41 -17.97
N ILE A 236 -11.16 25.75 -17.05
CA ILE A 236 -9.70 25.57 -17.10
C ILE A 236 -9.43 24.07 -17.34
N PRO A 237 -8.71 23.71 -18.42
CA PRO A 237 -8.22 22.36 -18.64
C PRO A 237 -7.50 21.77 -17.44
N ALA A 238 -7.75 20.50 -17.18
CA ALA A 238 -7.14 19.75 -16.10
C ALA A 238 -5.61 19.72 -16.26
N THR A 239 -4.91 20.22 -15.25
CA THR A 239 -3.44 20.21 -15.21
C THR A 239 -2.91 18.82 -14.86
N PRO A 240 -1.81 18.36 -15.49
CA PRO A 240 -1.16 17.12 -15.13
C PRO A 240 -0.75 17.06 -13.67
N LYS A 241 -1.10 15.95 -13.03
CA LYS A 241 -0.68 15.65 -11.66
C LYS A 241 0.08 14.32 -11.64
N LEU A 242 0.92 14.16 -10.63
CA LEU A 242 1.63 12.91 -10.39
C LEU A 242 0.60 11.77 -10.23
N PRO A 243 0.71 10.67 -10.98
CA PRO A 243 -0.18 9.54 -10.80
C PRO A 243 0.16 8.83 -9.48
N THR A 244 -0.76 8.00 -9.00
CA THR A 244 -0.45 7.12 -7.87
C THR A 244 0.71 6.21 -8.23
N GLN A 245 1.81 6.35 -7.51
CA GLN A 245 3.04 5.62 -7.77
C GLN A 245 2.85 4.16 -7.35
N MET A 246 3.05 3.23 -8.28
CA MET A 246 2.83 1.80 -8.07
C MET A 246 4.05 1.00 -8.46
N HIS A 247 4.68 0.35 -7.49
CA HIS A 247 5.93 -0.39 -7.72
C HIS A 247 5.99 -1.68 -6.90
N GLY A 248 6.88 -2.59 -7.32
CA GLY A 248 7.19 -3.82 -6.59
C GLY A 248 8.13 -3.56 -5.42
N VAL A 249 8.12 -4.44 -4.42
CA VAL A 249 8.93 -4.31 -3.21
C VAL A 249 10.44 -4.27 -3.47
N TYR A 250 10.94 -4.95 -4.50
CA TYR A 250 12.36 -4.94 -4.87
C TYR A 250 12.80 -3.58 -5.42
N PHE A 251 12.07 -3.03 -6.39
CA PHE A 251 12.34 -1.69 -6.94
C PHE A 251 12.32 -0.61 -5.85
N VAL A 252 11.33 -0.66 -4.95
CA VAL A 252 11.23 0.31 -3.86
C VAL A 252 12.40 0.15 -2.88
N ALA A 253 12.87 -1.07 -2.61
CA ALA A 253 14.04 -1.29 -1.75
C ALA A 253 15.32 -0.72 -2.36
N GLU A 254 15.54 -0.92 -3.66
CA GLU A 254 16.67 -0.36 -4.42
C GLU A 254 16.63 1.16 -4.39
N LEU A 255 15.50 1.76 -4.81
CA LEU A 255 15.30 3.22 -4.80
C LEU A 255 15.57 3.84 -3.43
N LEU A 256 15.07 3.21 -2.35
CA LEU A 256 15.23 3.74 -1.00
C LEU A 256 16.61 3.47 -0.39
N SER A 257 17.40 2.57 -0.95
CA SER A 257 18.79 2.34 -0.51
C SER A 257 19.67 3.56 -0.77
N ASP A 258 19.34 4.34 -1.81
CA ASP A 258 20.03 5.58 -2.17
C ASP A 258 19.32 6.85 -1.64
N SER A 259 18.31 6.70 -0.77
CA SER A 259 17.55 7.85 -0.26
C SER A 259 18.27 8.63 0.84
N ASP A 260 18.15 9.96 0.79
CA ASP A 260 18.70 10.86 1.80
C ASP A 260 17.87 10.86 3.08
N ALA A 261 18.48 11.11 4.24
CA ALA A 261 17.77 11.18 5.53
C ALA A 261 16.66 12.24 5.60
N LYS A 262 16.67 13.21 4.67
CA LYS A 262 15.65 14.26 4.54
C LYS A 262 14.47 13.83 3.66
N ASP A 263 14.63 12.76 2.88
CA ASP A 263 13.58 12.25 2.03
C ASP A 263 12.44 11.71 2.87
N ILE A 264 11.22 11.97 2.40
CA ILE A 264 10.03 11.63 3.15
C ILE A 264 9.90 10.13 3.42
N ASP A 265 10.30 9.32 2.42
CA ASP A 265 10.21 7.88 2.46
C ASP A 265 11.47 7.22 3.00
N HIS A 266 12.50 8.00 3.38
CA HIS A 266 13.75 7.47 3.95
C HIS A 266 13.52 6.54 5.15
N PRO A 267 13.80 5.23 5.02
CA PRO A 267 13.38 4.24 6.00
C PRO A 267 14.05 4.44 7.36
N GLY A 268 13.31 4.17 8.43
CA GLY A 268 13.86 4.07 9.79
C GLY A 268 13.97 2.61 10.23
N PRO A 269 14.37 2.34 11.50
CA PRO A 269 14.44 0.97 12.01
C PRO A 269 13.07 0.28 12.13
N ALA A 270 11.99 1.07 12.21
CA ALA A 270 10.62 0.57 12.25
C ALA A 270 9.99 0.55 10.85
N TRP A 271 9.15 -0.46 10.60
CA TRP A 271 8.33 -0.52 9.39
C TRP A 271 7.43 0.70 9.29
N LYS A 272 7.62 1.50 8.23
CA LYS A 272 6.79 2.65 7.91
C LYS A 272 6.23 2.54 6.49
N PRO A 273 4.99 2.97 6.24
CA PRO A 273 4.47 3.08 4.87
C PRO A 273 5.26 4.14 4.08
N THR A 274 5.41 3.90 2.78
CA THR A 274 6.01 4.81 1.79
C THR A 274 4.94 5.44 0.90
N SER A 275 5.32 6.35 0.01
CA SER A 275 4.42 6.93 -1.01
C SER A 275 4.09 5.97 -2.16
N PHE A 276 4.60 4.74 -2.13
CA PHE A 276 4.41 3.74 -3.18
C PHE A 276 3.32 2.74 -2.81
N VAL A 277 2.35 2.56 -3.69
CA VAL A 277 1.41 1.44 -3.62
C VAL A 277 2.07 0.19 -4.18
N CYS A 278 1.81 -0.96 -3.56
CA CYS A 278 2.30 -2.24 -4.03
C CYS A 278 1.62 -2.60 -5.35
N ASN A 279 2.39 -2.68 -6.46
CA ASN A 279 1.85 -3.05 -7.77
C ASN A 279 1.29 -4.48 -7.83
N ASN A 280 1.71 -5.34 -6.91
CA ASN A 280 1.27 -6.72 -6.81
C ASN A 280 -0.21 -6.76 -6.36
N CYS A 281 -0.53 -6.22 -5.19
CA CYS A 281 -1.90 -6.29 -4.68
C CYS A 281 -2.76 -5.09 -5.05
N GLN A 282 -2.14 -3.96 -5.36
CA GLN A 282 -2.80 -2.69 -5.67
C GLN A 282 -3.70 -2.14 -4.55
N VAL A 283 -3.65 -2.66 -3.32
CA VAL A 283 -4.53 -2.23 -2.20
C VAL A 283 -3.77 -1.63 -1.03
N ALA A 284 -2.46 -1.84 -0.93
CA ALA A 284 -1.66 -1.44 0.22
C ALA A 284 -0.39 -0.70 -0.17
N GLN A 285 0.07 0.18 0.70
CA GLN A 285 1.39 0.79 0.57
C GLN A 285 2.50 -0.23 0.81
N VAL A 286 3.59 -0.07 0.07
CA VAL A 286 4.86 -0.70 0.43
C VAL A 286 5.31 -0.10 1.75
N GLN A 287 5.71 -0.97 2.68
CA GLN A 287 6.35 -0.58 3.92
C GLN A 287 7.85 -0.79 3.78
N ALA A 288 8.65 0.14 4.29
CA ALA A 288 10.10 0.05 4.30
C ALA A 288 10.64 0.17 5.72
N ARG A 289 11.80 -0.46 5.97
CA ARG A 289 12.63 -0.25 7.16
C ARG A 289 14.11 -0.41 6.81
N ILE A 290 14.98 0.07 7.69
CA ILE A 290 16.40 -0.29 7.73
C ILE A 290 16.59 -1.40 8.76
N PHE A 291 17.19 -2.51 8.34
CA PHE A 291 17.57 -3.61 9.21
C PHE A 291 18.94 -4.15 8.80
N ALA A 292 19.86 -4.28 9.76
CA ALA A 292 21.25 -4.70 9.50
C ALA A 292 21.88 -3.92 8.31
N SER A 293 21.73 -2.59 8.31
CA SER A 293 22.22 -1.67 7.27
C SER A 293 21.64 -1.90 5.87
N ASN A 294 20.63 -2.74 5.72
CA ASN A 294 19.93 -2.96 4.46
C ASN A 294 18.54 -2.33 4.51
N VAL A 295 18.09 -1.81 3.37
CA VAL A 295 16.68 -1.48 3.19
C VAL A 295 15.89 -2.77 2.91
N GLU A 296 14.86 -2.98 3.72
CA GLU A 296 13.90 -4.05 3.53
C GLU A 296 12.54 -3.45 3.21
N CYS A 297 11.85 -4.00 2.21
CA CYS A 297 10.51 -3.59 1.81
C CYS A 297 9.54 -4.75 1.85
N ARG A 298 8.29 -4.49 2.25
CA ARG A 298 7.22 -5.49 2.28
C ARG A 298 5.86 -4.91 1.97
N CYS A 299 4.92 -5.76 1.55
CA CYS A 299 3.50 -5.46 1.47
C CYS A 299 2.75 -6.25 2.55
N GLN A 300 2.02 -5.58 3.43
CA GLN A 300 1.25 -6.25 4.48
C GLN A 300 -0.01 -6.95 3.97
N ALA A 301 -0.56 -6.52 2.83
CA ALA A 301 -1.79 -7.10 2.31
C ALA A 301 -1.56 -8.41 1.53
N CYS A 302 -0.50 -8.51 0.71
CA CYS A 302 -0.23 -9.72 -0.09
C CYS A 302 1.02 -10.50 0.33
N GLY A 303 1.73 -10.07 1.36
CA GLY A 303 2.90 -10.77 1.88
C GLY A 303 4.18 -10.63 1.04
N ALA A 304 4.17 -9.88 -0.07
CA ALA A 304 5.37 -9.62 -0.87
C ALA A 304 6.49 -9.01 0.00
N ASN A 305 7.73 -9.48 -0.18
CA ASN A 305 8.90 -9.06 0.58
C ASN A 305 10.12 -8.95 -0.34
N SER A 306 11.01 -7.98 -0.09
CA SER A 306 12.28 -7.81 -0.82
C SER A 306 13.42 -8.66 -0.24
N LYS A 307 13.16 -9.38 0.86
CA LYS A 307 14.06 -10.34 1.51
C LYS A 307 13.37 -11.70 1.62
#